data_AF-A0A4Y2IL18-F1
#
_entry.id   AF-A0A4Y2IL18-F1
#
_cell.length_a   1.000
_cell.length_b   1.000
_cell.length_c   1.000
_cell.angle_alpha   90.00
_cell.angle_beta   90.00
_cell.angle_gamma   90.00
#
_symmetry.space_group_name_H-M   'P 1'
#
loop_
_entity.id
_entity.type
_entity.pdbx_description
1 polymer ?
#
loop_
_entity_poly.entity_id
_entity_poly.type
_entity_poly.pdbx_seq_one_letter_code
_entity_poly.pdbx_strand_id
1 'polypeptide(L)'
;MAFHVNSNGVKVYNGFDAKSPFLIGVAGGTASGKSTVCQKIMEKVGEYSAEHQQRQVICISQDSFYKELTPEEKKKAAKGKYNFDHPGTLIKVYLY
;
A
#
# COMPACT_ATOMS: atom_id res chain seq x y z
N MET A 1 -23.93 14.58 -0.37
CA MET A 1 -23.41 13.37 0.28
C MET A 1 -23.94 13.35 1.71
N ALA A 2 -24.77 12.37 2.07
CA ALA A 2 -25.41 12.29 3.38
C ALA A 2 -24.87 11.11 4.17
N PHE A 3 -24.67 11.30 5.47
CA PHE A 3 -24.10 10.29 6.36
C PHE A 3 -25.26 9.75 7.18
N HIS A 4 -25.31 8.45 7.40
CA HIS A 4 -26.33 7.84 8.24
C HIS A 4 -25.67 7.23 9.47
N VAL A 5 -26.32 7.34 10.63
CA VAL A 5 -25.84 6.70 11.86
C VAL A 5 -26.55 5.37 11.97
N ASN A 6 -25.81 4.26 12.04
CA ASN A 6 -26.43 2.95 12.23
C ASN A 6 -26.95 2.77 13.66
N SER A 7 -27.67 1.68 13.94
CA SER A 7 -28.22 1.35 15.26
C SER A 7 -27.17 1.27 16.39
N ASN A 8 -25.89 1.14 16.04
CA ASN A 8 -24.76 1.11 16.97
C ASN A 8 -24.10 2.49 17.18
N GLY A 9 -24.68 3.57 16.66
CA GLY A 9 -24.13 4.92 16.79
C GLY A 9 -22.94 5.20 15.87
N VAL A 10 -22.62 4.31 14.93
CA VAL A 10 -21.48 4.47 14.02
C VAL A 10 -21.92 5.28 12.79
N LYS A 11 -21.13 6.29 12.43
CA LYS A 11 -21.31 7.04 11.18
C LYS A 11 -20.97 6.12 10.01
N VAL A 12 -21.94 5.92 9.12
CA VAL A 12 -21.84 5.11 7.91
C VAL A 12 -21.80 6.02 6.69
N TYR A 13 -20.84 5.76 5.81
CA TYR A 13 -20.64 6.45 4.54
C TYR A 13 -20.70 5.43 3.41
N ASN A 14 -21.65 5.58 2.48
CA ASN A 14 -21.81 4.64 1.35
C ASN A 14 -21.83 3.15 1.77
N GLY A 15 -22.37 2.82 2.96
CA GLY A 15 -22.41 1.45 3.48
C GLY A 15 -21.16 0.98 4.24
N PHE A 16 -20.14 1.84 4.39
CA PHE A 16 -18.92 1.55 5.16
C PHE A 16 -18.93 2.30 6.49
N ASP A 17 -18.57 1.61 7.57
CA ASP A 17 -18.35 2.23 8.87
C ASP A 17 -17.16 3.20 8.80
N ALA A 18 -17.26 4.36 9.45
CA ALA A 18 -16.20 5.39 9.47
C ALA A 18 -14.83 4.92 10.02
N LYS A 19 -14.75 3.70 10.56
CA LYS A 19 -13.52 3.09 11.09
C LYS A 19 -12.88 2.07 10.15
N SER A 20 -13.53 1.71 9.04
CA SER A 20 -13.01 0.72 8.11
C SER A 20 -11.99 1.37 7.16
N PRO A 21 -10.77 0.80 7.03
CA PRO A 21 -9.78 1.33 6.10
C PRO A 21 -10.25 1.14 4.66
N PHE A 22 -9.98 2.14 3.81
CA PHE A 22 -10.18 2.04 2.36
C PHE A 22 -8.84 1.70 1.69
N LEU A 23 -8.80 0.62 0.90
CA LEU A 23 -7.59 0.15 0.25
C LEU A 23 -7.58 0.52 -1.23
N ILE A 24 -6.49 1.15 -1.70
CA ILE A 24 -6.28 1.49 -3.11
C ILE A 24 -5.09 0.69 -3.63
N GLY A 25 -5.33 -0.23 -4.55
CA GLY A 25 -4.29 -0.96 -5.25
C GLY A 25 -3.72 -0.15 -6.41
N VAL A 26 -2.39 0.02 -6.46
CA VAL A 26 -1.70 0.70 -7.57
C VAL A 26 -0.76 -0.30 -8.24
N ALA A 27 -1.09 -0.69 -9.47
CA ALA A 27 -0.34 -1.67 -10.26
C ALA A 27 0.24 -1.07 -11.55
N GLY A 28 1.20 -1.76 -12.17
CA GLY A 28 1.88 -1.31 -13.39
C GLY A 28 3.31 -1.82 -13.48
N GLY A 29 3.92 -1.76 -14.67
CA GLY A 29 5.29 -2.22 -14.91
C GLY A 29 6.35 -1.41 -14.16
N THR A 30 7.59 -1.91 -14.14
CA THR A 30 8.73 -1.20 -13.56
C THR A 30 8.92 0.16 -14.25
N ALA A 31 9.29 1.18 -13.46
CA ALA A 31 9.45 2.58 -13.91
C ALA A 31 8.18 3.28 -14.46
N SER A 32 6.99 2.69 -14.32
CA SER A 32 5.73 3.32 -14.76
C SER A 32 5.26 4.50 -13.90
N GLY A 33 6.00 4.87 -12.85
CA GLY A 33 5.68 6.01 -11.98
C GLY A 33 4.79 5.72 -10.76
N LYS A 34 4.53 4.43 -10.42
CA LYS A 34 3.69 4.04 -9.26
C LYS A 34 4.11 4.74 -7.96
N SER A 35 5.40 4.65 -7.60
CA SER A 35 5.93 5.25 -6.38
C SER A 35 5.79 6.77 -6.37
N THR A 36 6.01 7.42 -7.52
CA THR A 36 5.83 8.87 -7.69
C THR A 36 4.37 9.28 -7.51
N VAL A 37 3.43 8.50 -8.05
CA VAL A 37 1.99 8.76 -7.87
C VAL A 37 1.59 8.58 -6.40
N CYS A 38 1.99 7.48 -5.75
CA CYS A 38 1.70 7.26 -4.34
C CYS A 38 2.28 8.37 -3.45
N GLN A 39 3.51 8.82 -3.73
CA GLN A 39 4.13 9.95 -3.01
C GLN A 39 3.30 11.22 -3.16
N LYS A 40 2.93 11.61 -4.39
CA LYS A 40 2.11 12.82 -4.63
C LYS A 40 0.74 12.75 -3.97
N ILE A 41 0.13 11.57 -3.89
CA ILE A 41 -1.13 11.38 -3.16
C ILE A 41 -0.90 11.60 -1.66
N MET A 42 0.15 11.00 -1.09
CA MET A 42 0.47 11.19 0.33
C MET A 42 0.81 12.64 0.68
N GLU A 43 1.49 13.37 -0.20
CA GLU A 43 1.76 14.81 -0.02
C GLU A 43 0.45 15.60 0.01
N LYS A 44 -0.41 15.45 -1.01
CA LYS A 44 -1.68 16.18 -1.11
C LYS A 44 -2.65 15.84 0.02
N VAL A 45 -2.75 14.57 0.41
CA VAL A 45 -3.62 14.16 1.52
C VAL A 45 -2.99 14.51 2.87
N GLY A 46 -1.67 14.39 2.99
CA GLY A 46 -0.92 14.76 4.19
C GLY A 46 -1.05 16.24 4.54
N GLU A 47 -0.99 17.12 3.54
CA GLU A 47 -1.27 18.56 3.69
C GLU A 47 -2.67 18.80 4.28
N TYR A 48 -3.70 18.11 3.77
CA TYR A 48 -5.06 18.18 4.28
C TYR A 48 -5.21 17.61 5.70
N SER A 49 -4.50 16.51 5.99
CA SER A 49 -4.52 15.82 7.28
C SER A 49 -3.74 16.55 8.39
N ALA A 50 -2.67 17.28 8.06
CA ALA A 50 -1.85 18.03 9.01
C ALA A 50 -2.65 19.17 9.68
N GLU A 51 -3.56 19.80 8.94
CA GLU A 51 -4.53 20.77 9.46
C GLU A 51 -5.46 20.15 10.53
N HIS A 52 -5.65 18.82 10.50
CA HIS A 52 -6.61 18.08 11.34
C HIS A 52 -5.96 17.12 12.36
N GLN A 53 -4.64 17.18 12.56
CA GLN A 53 -3.84 16.33 13.48
C GLN A 53 -4.05 14.80 13.36
N GLN A 54 -4.62 14.30 12.27
CA GLN A 54 -4.91 12.87 12.08
C GLN A 54 -4.26 12.36 10.80
N ARG A 55 -3.22 11.53 10.94
CA ARG A 55 -2.61 10.87 9.79
C ARG A 55 -3.53 9.73 9.32
N GLN A 56 -4.30 10.00 8.27
CA GLN A 56 -5.34 9.07 7.78
C GLN A 56 -4.89 8.18 6.61
N VAL A 57 -3.69 8.39 6.06
CA VAL A 57 -3.18 7.65 4.89
C VAL A 57 -1.78 7.09 5.16
N ILE A 58 -1.58 5.85 4.74
CA ILE A 58 -0.28 5.17 4.71
C ILE A 58 -0.05 4.58 3.31
N CYS A 59 1.20 4.56 2.86
CA CYS A 59 1.60 3.90 1.62
C CYS A 59 2.39 2.63 1.96
N ILE A 60 1.96 1.50 1.41
CA ILE A 60 2.62 0.20 1.57
C ILE A 60 3.14 -0.21 0.19
N SER A 61 4.45 -0.46 0.07
CA SER A 61 5.06 -0.92 -1.19
C SER A 61 5.21 -2.44 -1.21
N GLN A 62 4.93 -3.05 -2.35
CA GLN A 62 5.19 -4.47 -2.58
C GLN A 62 6.69 -4.81 -2.43
N ASP A 63 7.57 -3.86 -2.73
CA ASP A 63 9.02 -4.03 -2.62
C ASP A 63 9.46 -4.31 -1.17
N SER A 64 8.66 -3.89 -0.18
CA SER A 64 8.91 -4.17 1.25
C SER A 64 8.66 -5.62 1.64
N PHE A 65 8.09 -6.44 0.75
CA PHE A 65 7.71 -7.83 1.01
C PHE A 65 8.50 -8.83 0.16
N TYR A 66 9.65 -8.43 -0.40
CA TYR A 66 10.59 -9.39 -0.97
C TYR A 66 11.14 -10.32 0.10
N LYS A 67 11.23 -11.60 -0.24
CA LYS A 67 11.88 -12.61 0.60
C LYS A 67 13.35 -12.28 0.78
N GLU A 68 13.87 -12.59 1.96
CA GLU A 68 15.32 -12.60 2.16
C GLU A 68 15.97 -13.64 1.24
N LEU A 69 17.01 -13.20 0.54
CA LEU A 69 17.77 -14.05 -0.37
C LEU A 69 18.73 -14.96 0.41
N THR A 70 18.75 -16.24 0.05
CA THR A 70 19.80 -17.18 0.48
C THR A 70 21.18 -16.74 -0.04
N PRO A 71 22.29 -17.24 0.53
CA PRO A 71 23.64 -16.90 0.04
C PRO A 71 23.85 -17.19 -1.45
N GLU A 72 23.22 -18.23 -1.98
CA GLU A 72 23.29 -18.59 -3.40
C GLU A 72 22.49 -17.63 -4.29
N GLU A 73 21.29 -17.24 -3.85
CA GLU A 73 20.45 -16.27 -4.55
C GLU A 73 21.10 -14.88 -4.55
N LYS A 74 21.74 -14.47 -3.45
CA LYS A 74 22.52 -13.22 -3.41
C LYS A 74 23.63 -13.21 -4.47
N LYS A 75 24.34 -14.33 -4.66
CA LYS A 75 25.35 -14.47 -5.73
C LYS A 75 24.75 -14.38 -7.13
N LYS A 76 23.53 -14.92 -7.34
CA LYS A 76 22.80 -14.81 -8.62
C LYS A 76 22.33 -13.38 -8.85
N ALA A 77 21.77 -12.72 -7.83
CA ALA A 77 21.29 -11.34 -7.89
C ALA A 77 22.41 -10.36 -8.21
N ALA A 78 23.59 -10.51 -7.58
CA ALA A 78 24.76 -9.69 -7.87
C ALA A 78 25.25 -9.78 -9.33
N LYS A 79 24.91 -10.87 -10.04
CA LYS A 79 25.22 -11.08 -11.46
C LYS A 79 24.05 -10.69 -12.38
N GLY A 80 22.96 -10.12 -11.86
CA GLY A 80 21.73 -9.83 -12.60
C GLY A 80 20.97 -11.08 -13.05
N LYS A 81 21.22 -12.25 -12.45
CA LYS A 81 20.64 -13.55 -12.83
C LYS A 81 19.53 -14.02 -11.88
N TYR A 82 19.03 -13.14 -11.02
CA TYR A 82 17.89 -13.41 -10.15
C TYR A 82 16.66 -12.65 -10.66
N ASN A 83 15.55 -13.36 -10.87
CA ASN A 83 14.31 -12.76 -11.35
C ASN A 83 13.46 -12.27 -10.17
N PHE A 84 13.52 -10.98 -9.86
CA PHE A 84 12.73 -10.36 -8.81
C PHE A 84 11.23 -10.26 -9.16
N ASP A 85 10.84 -10.35 -10.43
CA ASP A 85 9.44 -10.23 -10.86
C ASP A 85 8.67 -11.56 -10.76
N HIS A 86 9.36 -12.67 -10.44
CA HIS A 86 8.71 -13.96 -10.29
C HIS A 86 7.79 -13.96 -9.05
N PRO A 87 6.53 -14.40 -9.12
CA PRO A 87 5.58 -14.34 -7.99
C PRO A 87 6.01 -15.12 -6.74
N GLY A 88 7.00 -16.00 -6.87
CA GLY A 88 7.61 -16.74 -5.76
C GLY A 88 8.60 -15.94 -4.91
N THR A 89 9.00 -14.73 -5.32
CA THR A 89 9.94 -13.86 -4.59
C THR A 89 9.26 -13.05 -3.48
N LEU A 90 7.93 -13.01 -3.45
CA LEU A 90 7.14 -12.24 -2.49
C LEU A 90 6.70 -13.09 -1.30
N ILE A 91 6.72 -12.50 -0.10
CA ILE A 91 6.11 -13.07 1.10
C ILE A 91 4.60 -12.85 1.01
N LYS A 92 3.84 -13.91 0.70
CA LYS A 92 2.37 -13.83 0.49
C LYS A 92 1.54 -13.86 1.78
N VAL A 93 2.14 -14.20 2.92
CA VAL A 93 1.42 -14.49 4.18
C VAL A 93 0.87 -13.23 4.87
N TYR A 94 1.37 -12.04 4.56
CA TYR A 94 0.96 -10.78 5.20
C TYR A 94 -0.03 -9.93 4.38
N LEU A 95 -0.56 -10.45 3.27
CA LEU A 95 -1.39 -9.70 2.32
C LEU A 95 -2.88 -10.10 2.32
N TYR A 96 -3.33 -10.90 3.29
CA TYR A 96 -4.73 -11.34 3.46
C TYR A 96 -5.26 -11.00 4.86
#